data_AF-A0A453CXE0-F1
#
_entry.id   AF-A0A453CXE0-F1
#
_cell.length_a   1.000
_cell.length_b   1.000
_cell.length_c   1.000
_cell.angle_alpha   90.00
_cell.angle_beta   90.00
_cell.angle_gamma   90.00
#
_symmetry.space_group_name_H-M   'P 1'
#
loop_
_entity.id
_entity.type
_entity.pdbx_description
1 polymer ?
#
loop_
_entity_poly.entity_id
_entity_poly.type
_entity_poly.pdbx_seq_one_letter_code
_entity_poly.pdbx_strand_id
1 'polypeptide(L)'
;MSRSEIKALNHDTMLQCLQLYNAAHPGDEYEPAPGKVTRRGKLDNYGFWTHGNFVARRKRSGCFSFLLAPRTLFFFELIDRGDDDEVLTCIPLDEPVTEAYVFLGIPLGRGTRRNGELDCVCKTCYRRFHVPHAGLTRKCGCEDSKVERVCKMCYLDADVLHPFRGGFRFGHHQESFVKRYCSYY
;
A
#
# COMPACT_ATOMS: atom_id res chain seq x y z
N MET A 1 -2.03 5.88 22.11
CA MET A 1 -3.36 5.65 21.55
C MET A 1 -3.90 4.30 21.98
N SER A 2 -5.18 4.24 22.31
CA SER A 2 -5.90 2.99 22.60
C SER A 2 -6.20 2.20 21.32
N ARG A 3 -6.52 0.91 21.47
CA ARG A 3 -6.88 0.05 20.33
C ARG A 3 -8.14 0.53 19.60
N SER A 4 -9.08 1.14 20.32
CA SER A 4 -10.28 1.75 19.73
C SER A 4 -9.96 3.01 18.93
N GLU A 5 -9.08 3.88 19.44
CA GLU A 5 -8.61 5.06 18.70
C GLU A 5 -7.90 4.67 17.39
N ILE A 6 -7.05 3.64 17.43
CA ILE A 6 -6.37 3.15 16.20
C ILE A 6 -7.38 2.64 15.19
N LYS A 7 -8.43 1.93 15.63
CA LYS A 7 -9.49 1.44 14.74
C LYS A 7 -10.29 2.58 14.13
N ALA A 8 -10.66 3.58 14.93
CA ALA A 8 -11.38 4.77 14.45
C ALA A 8 -10.54 5.54 13.43
N LEU A 9 -9.28 5.85 13.76
CA LEU A 9 -8.37 6.53 12.84
C LEU A 9 -8.19 5.78 11.51
N ASN A 10 -8.00 4.46 11.58
CA ASN A 10 -7.90 3.65 10.37
C ASN A 10 -9.20 3.66 9.55
N HIS A 11 -10.35 3.63 10.22
CA HIS A 11 -11.65 3.70 9.55
C HIS A 11 -11.84 5.03 8.82
N ASP A 12 -11.53 6.15 9.48
CA ASP A 12 -11.68 7.48 8.90
C ASP A 12 -10.72 7.68 7.72
N THR A 13 -9.48 7.21 7.87
CA THR A 13 -8.48 7.20 6.78
C THR A 13 -9.00 6.43 5.55
N MET A 14 -9.58 5.24 5.75
CA MET A 14 -10.14 4.44 4.67
C MET A 14 -11.30 5.16 3.97
N LEU A 15 -12.18 5.81 4.73
CA LEU A 15 -13.30 6.56 4.16
C LEU A 15 -12.83 7.74 3.33
N GLN A 16 -11.89 8.55 3.85
CA GLN A 16 -11.33 9.69 3.11
C GLN A 16 -10.62 9.24 1.82
N CYS A 17 -9.84 8.15 1.90
CA CYS A 17 -9.19 7.55 0.74
C CYS A 17 -10.21 7.14 -0.32
N LEU A 18 -11.24 6.38 0.06
CA LEU A 18 -12.25 5.92 -0.89
C LEU A 18 -13.12 7.06 -1.43
N GLN A 19 -13.39 8.10 -0.64
CA GLN A 19 -14.05 9.31 -1.13
C GLN A 19 -13.23 9.97 -2.26
N LEU A 20 -11.91 10.14 -2.05
CA LEU A 20 -11.00 10.66 -3.06
C LEU A 20 -11.01 9.80 -4.33
N TYR A 21 -10.87 8.47 -4.19
CA TYR A 21 -10.87 7.55 -5.32
C TYR A 21 -12.20 7.56 -6.07
N ASN A 22 -13.33 7.41 -5.37
CA ASN A 22 -14.66 7.30 -5.97
C ASN A 22 -15.07 8.57 -6.72
N ALA A 23 -14.70 9.75 -6.19
CA ALA A 23 -14.96 11.03 -6.86
C ALA A 23 -14.31 11.11 -8.25
N ALA A 24 -13.14 10.47 -8.42
CA ALA A 24 -12.44 10.41 -9.70
C ALA A 24 -12.89 9.25 -10.61
N HIS A 25 -13.65 8.27 -10.09
CA HIS A 25 -14.00 7.03 -10.80
C HIS A 25 -15.50 6.73 -10.72
N PRO A 26 -16.40 7.59 -11.25
CA PRO A 26 -17.83 7.34 -11.24
C PRO A 26 -18.17 6.04 -12.00
N GLY A 27 -18.94 5.16 -11.36
CA GLY A 27 -19.31 3.86 -11.92
C GLY A 27 -18.33 2.72 -11.65
N ASP A 28 -17.14 3.00 -11.10
CA ASP A 28 -16.21 1.99 -10.57
C ASP A 28 -15.86 2.27 -9.10
N GLU A 29 -16.88 2.56 -8.32
CA GLU A 29 -16.73 2.94 -6.92
C GLU A 29 -16.44 1.76 -5.99
N TYR A 30 -15.80 2.05 -4.86
CA TYR A 30 -15.45 1.10 -3.82
C TYR A 30 -15.98 1.51 -2.46
N GLU A 31 -16.16 0.52 -1.58
CA GLU A 31 -16.51 0.67 -0.18
C GLU A 31 -15.57 -0.15 0.71
N PRO A 32 -15.39 0.22 2.00
CA PRO A 32 -14.54 -0.52 2.92
C PRO A 32 -14.96 -1.98 3.03
N ALA A 33 -14.00 -2.89 3.14
CA ALA A 33 -14.24 -4.30 3.34
C ALA A 33 -13.40 -4.83 4.53
N PRO A 34 -13.84 -5.93 5.19
CA PRO A 34 -13.06 -6.54 6.26
C PRO A 34 -11.67 -6.95 5.77
N GLY A 35 -10.64 -6.50 6.49
CA GLY A 35 -9.24 -6.80 6.22
C GLY A 35 -8.30 -6.17 7.25
N LYS A 36 -7.04 -6.62 7.26
CA LYS A 36 -5.99 -5.98 8.07
C LYS A 36 -5.63 -4.65 7.43
N VAL A 37 -5.60 -3.60 8.23
CA VAL A 37 -4.99 -2.33 7.83
C VAL A 37 -3.51 -2.38 8.21
N THR A 38 -2.62 -2.27 7.24
CA THR A 38 -1.18 -2.09 7.47
C THR A 38 -0.87 -0.60 7.39
N ARG A 39 0.00 -0.10 8.26
CA ARG A 39 0.43 1.29 8.21
C ARG A 39 1.84 1.48 8.75
N ARG A 40 2.58 2.42 8.17
CA ARG A 40 3.89 2.87 8.65
C ARG A 40 3.96 4.38 8.54
N GLY A 41 4.23 5.01 9.67
CA GLY A 41 4.41 6.44 9.77
C GLY A 41 5.89 6.84 9.87
N LYS A 42 6.24 8.03 9.39
CA LYS A 42 7.56 8.64 9.56
C LYS A 42 7.47 10.16 9.52
N LEU A 43 8.10 10.79 10.49
CA LEU A 43 8.25 12.24 10.55
C LEU A 43 9.35 12.72 9.58
N ASP A 44 9.08 13.80 8.86
CA ASP A 44 10.08 14.59 8.13
C ASP A 44 9.98 16.09 8.48
N ASN A 45 10.64 16.95 7.70
CA ASN A 45 10.62 18.39 7.94
C ASN A 45 9.28 19.07 7.57
N TYR A 46 8.35 18.38 6.92
CA TYR A 46 7.10 18.91 6.38
C TYR A 46 5.85 18.32 7.03
N GLY A 47 5.97 17.19 7.73
CA GLY A 47 4.86 16.57 8.46
C GLY A 47 5.11 15.11 8.80
N PHE A 48 4.09 14.46 9.35
CA PHE A 48 4.08 13.04 9.63
C PHE A 48 3.45 12.29 8.45
N TRP A 49 4.29 11.63 7.66
CA TRP A 49 3.85 10.84 6.52
C TRP A 49 3.41 9.46 6.97
N THR A 50 2.31 8.95 6.45
CA THR A 50 1.90 7.56 6.64
C THR A 50 1.59 6.89 5.31
N HIS A 51 2.17 5.71 5.10
CA HIS A 51 1.76 4.79 4.04
C HIS A 51 1.00 3.62 4.66
N GLY A 52 0.08 3.04 3.90
CA GLY A 52 -0.56 1.81 4.33
C GLY A 52 -1.34 1.10 3.25
N ASN A 53 -1.89 -0.05 3.64
CA ASN A 53 -2.84 -0.79 2.82
C ASN A 53 -4.10 -1.10 3.61
N PHE A 54 -5.21 -1.20 2.89
CA PHE A 54 -6.47 -1.71 3.40
C PHE A 54 -7.22 -2.47 2.31
N VAL A 55 -8.27 -3.17 2.70
CA VAL A 55 -9.10 -3.93 1.77
C VAL A 55 -10.38 -3.17 1.51
N ALA A 56 -10.72 -3.01 0.24
CA ALA A 56 -12.00 -2.49 -0.21
C ALA A 56 -12.67 -3.51 -1.13
N ARG A 57 -13.93 -3.26 -1.47
CA ARG A 57 -14.64 -4.02 -2.50
C ARG A 57 -15.42 -3.06 -3.39
N ARG A 58 -15.65 -3.45 -4.64
CA ARG A 58 -16.47 -2.65 -5.54
C ARG A 58 -17.89 -2.52 -5.00
N LYS A 59 -18.43 -1.30 -5.01
CA LYS A 59 -19.85 -1.06 -4.78
C LYS A 59 -20.63 -1.76 -5.88
N ARG A 60 -21.70 -2.43 -5.49
CA ARG A 60 -22.65 -3.03 -6.42
C ARG A 60 -24.00 -2.36 -6.25
N SER A 61 -24.57 -1.90 -7.35
CA SER A 61 -25.94 -1.41 -7.41
C SER A 61 -26.86 -2.50 -7.97
N GLY A 62 -28.15 -2.45 -7.61
CA GLY A 62 -29.18 -3.36 -8.15
C GLY A 62 -29.47 -4.61 -7.31
N CYS A 63 -30.29 -5.50 -7.88
CA CYS A 63 -30.89 -6.67 -7.21
C CYS A 63 -29.86 -7.68 -6.63
N PHE A 64 -28.61 -7.63 -7.09
CA PHE A 64 -27.54 -8.53 -6.65
C PHE A 64 -26.46 -7.82 -5.82
N SER A 65 -26.76 -6.66 -5.23
CA SER A 65 -25.83 -5.94 -4.35
C SER A 65 -25.38 -6.76 -3.14
N PHE A 66 -26.19 -7.74 -2.72
CA PHE A 66 -25.86 -8.70 -1.66
C PHE A 66 -24.83 -9.77 -2.08
N LEU A 67 -24.60 -9.98 -3.38
CA LEU A 67 -23.61 -10.94 -3.85
C LEU A 67 -22.19 -10.41 -3.61
N LEU A 68 -21.30 -11.31 -3.25
CA LEU A 68 -19.89 -11.02 -3.02
C LEU A 68 -19.24 -10.30 -4.20
N ALA A 69 -18.78 -9.07 -3.95
CA ALA A 69 -17.86 -8.37 -4.83
C ALA A 69 -16.42 -8.84 -4.58
N PRO A 70 -15.59 -8.94 -5.64
CA PRO A 70 -14.15 -9.10 -5.49
C PRO A 70 -13.59 -8.04 -4.55
N ARG A 71 -12.71 -8.47 -3.65
CA ARG A 71 -11.98 -7.57 -2.77
C ARG A 71 -10.68 -7.16 -3.43
N THR A 72 -10.33 -5.90 -3.26
CA THR A 72 -9.15 -5.27 -3.84
C THR A 72 -8.35 -4.64 -2.72
N LEU A 73 -7.03 -4.85 -2.76
CA LEU A 73 -6.11 -4.18 -1.85
C LEU A 73 -5.89 -2.76 -2.35
N PHE A 74 -5.97 -1.78 -1.46
CA PHE A 74 -5.66 -0.38 -1.76
C PHE A 74 -4.36 0.00 -1.09
N PHE A 75 -3.61 0.89 -1.75
CA PHE A 75 -2.55 1.66 -1.14
C PHE A 75 -3.08 3.07 -0.82
N PHE A 76 -2.72 3.57 0.35
CA PHE A 76 -2.93 4.96 0.71
C PHE A 76 -1.65 5.63 1.19
N GLU A 77 -1.56 6.93 0.91
CA GLU A 77 -0.56 7.84 1.44
C GLU A 77 -1.29 9.03 2.04
N LEU A 78 -0.93 9.38 3.28
CA LEU A 78 -1.42 10.58 3.95
C LEU A 78 -0.25 11.36 4.54
N ILE A 79 -0.46 12.66 4.72
CA ILE A 79 0.40 13.53 5.49
C ILE A 79 -0.43 14.22 6.57
N ASP A 80 0.06 14.16 7.80
CA ASP A 80 -0.45 14.91 8.93
C ASP A 80 0.48 16.10 9.16
N ARG A 81 -0.06 17.33 9.05
CA ARG A 81 0.67 18.59 9.29
C ARG A 81 0.27 19.28 10.60
N GLY A 82 -0.42 18.58 11.50
CA GLY A 82 -0.90 19.07 12.78
C GLY A 82 -2.37 19.53 12.74
N ASP A 83 -2.69 20.47 11.84
CA ASP A 83 -4.04 21.04 11.74
C ASP A 83 -4.91 20.32 10.69
N ASP A 84 -4.28 19.72 9.67
CA ASP A 84 -4.96 19.05 8.56
C ASP A 84 -4.28 17.71 8.22
N ASP A 85 -5.08 16.64 8.29
CA ASP A 85 -4.74 15.33 7.73
C ASP A 85 -5.19 15.30 6.26
N GLU A 86 -4.25 15.06 5.35
CA GLU A 86 -4.53 15.05 3.92
C GLU A 86 -4.20 13.66 3.34
N VAL A 87 -5.21 12.96 2.82
CA VAL A 87 -4.97 11.77 1.99
C VAL A 87 -4.54 12.22 0.60
N LEU A 88 -3.29 11.94 0.27
CA LEU A 88 -2.63 12.39 -0.96
C LEU A 88 -2.77 11.39 -2.10
N THR A 89 -2.79 10.10 -1.76
CA THR A 89 -2.89 9.01 -2.73
C THR A 89 -3.87 7.98 -2.22
N CYS A 90 -4.80 7.55 -3.08
CA CYS A 90 -5.64 6.39 -2.86
C CYS A 90 -5.78 5.59 -4.14
N ILE A 91 -5.12 4.43 -4.24
CA ILE A 91 -5.14 3.64 -5.48
C ILE A 91 -5.24 2.13 -5.25
N PRO A 92 -5.99 1.41 -6.10
CA PRO A 92 -6.04 -0.04 -6.04
C PRO A 92 -4.70 -0.65 -6.45
N LEU A 93 -4.37 -1.78 -5.86
CA LEU A 93 -3.20 -2.59 -6.17
C LEU A 93 -3.62 -3.85 -6.92
N ASP A 94 -2.82 -4.22 -7.92
CA ASP A 94 -2.89 -5.52 -8.59
C ASP A 94 -2.18 -6.59 -7.75
N GLU A 95 -2.71 -6.82 -6.53
CA GLU A 95 -2.21 -7.79 -5.56
C GLU A 95 -3.38 -8.59 -4.99
N PRO A 96 -3.24 -9.91 -4.80
CA PRO A 96 -4.29 -10.72 -4.21
C PRO A 96 -4.53 -10.33 -2.74
N VAL A 97 -5.79 -10.37 -2.30
CA VAL A 97 -6.14 -10.22 -0.89
C VAL A 97 -5.95 -11.56 -0.16
N THR A 98 -5.12 -11.56 0.88
CA THR A 98 -4.79 -12.76 1.69
C THR A 98 -5.76 -13.05 2.81
N GLU A 99 -6.46 -12.01 3.27
CA GLU A 99 -7.29 -12.08 4.45
C GLU A 99 -8.47 -13.01 4.17
N ALA A 100 -8.44 -14.20 4.76
CA ALA A 100 -9.56 -15.11 4.70
C ALA A 100 -10.82 -14.39 5.23
N TYR A 101 -11.94 -14.60 4.54
CA TYR A 101 -13.23 -14.15 5.05
C TYR A 101 -14.25 -15.24 4.85
N VAL A 102 -15.27 -15.24 5.71
CA VAL A 102 -16.33 -16.24 5.65
C VAL A 102 -17.53 -15.62 4.94
N PHE A 103 -18.02 -16.28 3.90
CA PHE A 103 -19.30 -15.96 3.29
C PHE A 103 -20.21 -17.17 3.36
N LEU A 104 -21.38 -17.02 3.98
CA LEU A 104 -22.35 -18.10 4.15
C LEU A 104 -21.72 -19.40 4.70
N GLY A 105 -20.77 -19.27 5.62
CA GLY A 105 -20.05 -20.41 6.22
C GLY A 105 -18.86 -20.95 5.41
N ILE A 106 -18.62 -20.45 4.20
CA ILE A 106 -17.50 -20.88 3.36
C ILE A 106 -16.31 -19.92 3.53
N PRO A 107 -15.13 -20.39 3.96
CA PRO A 107 -13.92 -19.58 3.97
C PRO A 107 -13.43 -19.34 2.53
N LEU A 108 -13.37 -18.08 2.14
CA LEU A 108 -12.92 -17.60 0.83
C LEU A 108 -11.67 -16.71 1.00
N GLY A 109 -10.77 -16.76 0.02
CA GLY A 109 -9.48 -16.04 0.05
C GLY A 109 -8.28 -16.96 0.32
N ARG A 110 -7.95 -17.80 -0.66
CA ARG A 110 -6.71 -18.61 -0.69
C ARG A 110 -5.61 -17.93 -1.52
N GLY A 111 -5.48 -16.61 -1.39
CA GLY A 111 -4.38 -15.87 -2.00
C GLY A 111 -3.17 -15.85 -1.06
N THR A 112 -1.98 -15.80 -1.63
CA THR A 112 -0.76 -15.37 -0.93
C THR A 112 -0.33 -14.04 -1.55
N ARG A 113 -0.28 -12.97 -0.74
CA ARG A 113 0.26 -11.67 -1.15
C ARG A 113 1.74 -11.63 -0.85
N ARG A 114 2.44 -10.77 -1.59
CA ARG A 114 3.86 -10.51 -1.35
C ARG A 114 4.06 -9.80 -0.01
N ASN A 115 5.24 -9.90 0.58
CA ASN A 115 5.64 -9.06 1.71
C ASN A 115 6.34 -7.81 1.17
N GLY A 116 5.82 -6.62 1.48
CA GLY A 116 6.37 -5.33 1.05
C GLY A 116 7.64 -4.88 1.77
N GLU A 117 8.02 -5.54 2.87
CA GLU A 117 9.15 -5.15 3.72
C GLU A 117 10.50 -5.12 2.99
N LEU A 118 10.69 -6.00 2.00
CA LEU A 118 11.92 -6.13 1.22
C LEU A 118 11.67 -5.87 -0.28
N ASP A 119 10.63 -5.10 -0.60
CA ASP A 119 10.27 -4.80 -1.98
C ASP A 119 11.33 -3.88 -2.63
N CYS A 120 12.05 -4.46 -3.61
CA CYS A 120 12.96 -3.74 -4.49
C CYS A 120 12.49 -3.83 -5.95
N VAL A 121 12.92 -2.90 -6.79
CA VAL A 121 12.61 -2.82 -8.22
C VAL A 121 13.86 -2.48 -9.02
N CYS A 122 13.99 -3.07 -10.21
CA CYS A 122 14.97 -2.63 -11.20
C CYS A 122 14.50 -1.34 -11.87
N LYS A 123 15.32 -0.29 -11.86
CA LYS A 123 14.95 0.98 -12.51
C LYS A 123 14.83 0.91 -14.03
N THR A 124 15.53 -0.02 -14.68
CA THR A 124 15.57 -0.14 -16.14
C THR A 124 14.34 -0.88 -16.68
N CYS A 125 14.02 -2.06 -16.12
CA CYS A 125 12.94 -2.91 -16.63
C CYS A 125 11.73 -2.98 -15.70
N TYR A 126 11.73 -2.24 -14.59
CA TYR A 126 10.67 -2.19 -13.59
C TYR A 126 10.29 -3.55 -12.99
N ARG A 127 11.13 -4.58 -13.16
CA ARG A 127 10.91 -5.89 -12.56
C ARG A 127 11.08 -5.78 -11.05
N ARG A 128 10.12 -6.32 -10.30
CA ARG A 128 10.18 -6.44 -8.85
C ARG A 128 11.13 -7.56 -8.43
N PHE A 129 11.80 -7.35 -7.32
CA PHE A 129 12.70 -8.29 -6.70
C PHE A 129 12.37 -8.38 -5.21
N HIS A 130 12.06 -9.60 -4.78
CA HIS A 130 12.14 -9.93 -3.36
C HIS A 130 13.61 -10.20 -3.04
N VAL A 131 14.18 -9.40 -2.15
CA VAL A 131 15.53 -9.61 -1.63
C VAL A 131 15.38 -10.40 -0.33
N PRO A 132 16.01 -11.59 -0.18
CA PRO A 132 15.75 -12.45 0.97
C PRO A 132 16.28 -11.89 2.31
N HIS A 133 17.33 -11.08 2.29
CA HIS A 133 17.90 -10.45 3.49
C HIS A 133 18.46 -9.05 3.21
N ALA A 134 18.37 -8.16 4.20
CA ALA A 134 19.07 -6.87 4.17
C ALA A 134 20.57 -7.09 3.93
N GLY A 135 21.16 -6.41 2.93
CA GLY A 135 22.58 -6.55 2.60
C GLY A 135 22.87 -7.31 1.30
N LEU A 136 21.94 -8.14 0.81
CA LEU A 136 22.13 -8.89 -0.43
C LEU A 136 21.75 -8.05 -1.67
N THR A 137 22.74 -7.77 -2.52
CA THR A 137 22.47 -7.14 -3.82
C THR A 137 21.97 -8.20 -4.81
N ARG A 138 20.74 -8.05 -5.30
CA ARG A 138 20.24 -8.83 -6.43
C ARG A 138 20.54 -8.07 -7.72
N LYS A 139 21.33 -8.67 -8.62
CA LYS A 139 21.55 -8.09 -9.95
C LYS A 139 20.35 -8.41 -10.83
N CYS A 140 19.82 -7.39 -11.50
CA CYS A 140 18.96 -7.60 -12.65
C CYS A 140 19.84 -7.89 -13.87
N GLY A 141 19.41 -8.76 -14.79
CA GLY A 141 20.13 -9.01 -16.04
C GLY A 141 20.07 -7.87 -17.06
N CYS A 142 19.71 -6.67 -16.61
CA CYS A 142 19.73 -5.47 -17.43
C CYS A 142 21.11 -4.82 -17.28
N GLU A 143 21.72 -4.45 -18.40
CA GLU A 143 22.99 -3.71 -18.42
C GLU A 143 22.84 -2.41 -17.61
N ASP A 144 23.81 -2.11 -16.74
CA ASP A 144 23.83 -0.95 -15.81
C ASP A 144 22.65 -0.82 -14.81
N SER A 145 21.85 -1.88 -14.65
CA SER A 145 20.67 -1.80 -13.80
C SER A 145 20.99 -1.84 -12.31
N LYS A 146 20.45 -0.83 -11.61
CA LYS A 146 20.44 -0.75 -10.15
C LYS A 146 19.08 -1.19 -9.64
N VAL A 147 19.08 -2.26 -8.84
CA VAL A 147 17.92 -2.67 -8.05
C VAL A 147 17.86 -1.77 -6.81
N GLU A 148 16.75 -1.07 -6.66
CA GLU A 148 16.53 -0.10 -5.59
C GLU A 148 15.26 -0.45 -4.81
N ARG A 149 15.25 -0.12 -3.53
CA ARG A 149 14.06 -0.25 -2.68
C ARG A 149 12.92 0.61 -3.22
N VAL A 150 11.69 0.11 -3.13
CA VAL A 150 10.51 0.84 -3.60
C VAL A 150 10.18 2.03 -2.70
N CYS A 151 10.28 1.87 -1.37
CA CYS A 151 10.01 2.92 -0.40
C CYS A 151 11.05 2.93 0.72
N LYS A 152 11.76 4.05 0.91
CA LYS A 152 12.74 4.21 2.01
C LYS A 152 12.10 4.16 3.41
N MET A 153 10.83 4.52 3.53
CA MET A 153 10.12 4.55 4.81
C MET A 153 9.62 3.16 5.25
N CYS A 154 9.23 2.32 4.30
CA CYS A 154 8.63 1.01 4.61
C CYS A 154 9.66 -0.13 4.54
N TYR A 155 10.75 0.04 3.79
CA TYR A 155 11.77 -0.99 3.64
C TYR A 155 12.39 -1.36 5.01
N LEU A 156 12.34 -2.65 5.37
CA LEU A 156 12.71 -3.25 6.67
C LEU A 156 11.84 -2.85 7.87
N ASP A 157 10.83 -2.00 7.66
CA ASP A 157 10.06 -1.39 8.74
C ASP A 157 8.60 -1.84 8.74
N ALA A 158 8.03 -2.19 7.57
CA ALA A 158 6.64 -2.62 7.46
C ALA A 158 6.35 -3.41 6.18
N ASP A 159 5.36 -4.31 6.26
CA ASP A 159 4.83 -5.14 5.17
C ASP A 159 3.93 -4.38 4.17
N VAL A 160 4.07 -3.05 4.08
CA VAL A 160 3.25 -2.20 3.20
C VAL A 160 3.60 -2.45 1.74
N LEU A 161 2.60 -2.79 0.93
CA LEU A 161 2.71 -2.98 -0.51
C LEU A 161 2.54 -1.67 -1.26
N HIS A 162 3.40 -1.41 -2.23
CA HIS A 162 3.39 -0.18 -3.02
C HIS A 162 2.93 -0.40 -4.46
N PRO A 163 2.32 0.63 -5.08
CA PRO A 163 1.95 0.65 -6.49
C PRO A 163 3.11 0.27 -7.42
N PHE A 164 2.81 -0.50 -8.47
CA PHE A 164 3.79 -0.87 -9.48
C PHE A 164 4.17 0.37 -10.30
N ARG A 165 5.46 0.77 -10.26
CA ARG A 165 6.07 1.94 -10.93
C ARG A 165 6.14 3.25 -10.14
N GLY A 166 5.73 3.25 -8.88
CA GLY A 166 5.70 4.50 -8.11
C GLY A 166 4.49 5.33 -8.49
N GLY A 167 3.75 5.71 -7.46
CA GLY A 167 2.50 6.46 -7.57
C GLY A 167 2.15 7.07 -6.22
N PHE A 168 3.17 7.45 -5.46
CA PHE A 168 3.09 8.01 -4.11
C PHE A 168 4.23 9.02 -3.94
N ARG A 169 4.02 10.05 -3.12
CA ARG A 169 4.84 11.27 -3.08
C ARG A 169 6.06 11.14 -2.18
N PHE A 170 5.93 10.53 -1.00
CA PHE A 170 6.98 10.47 0.01
C PHE A 170 7.65 9.10 0.08
N GLY A 171 8.95 9.08 0.36
CA GLY A 171 9.73 7.83 0.39
C GLY A 171 9.91 7.14 -0.97
N HIS A 172 9.12 7.53 -1.98
CA HIS A 172 9.43 7.39 -3.41
C HIS A 172 10.56 8.36 -3.78
N HIS A 173 11.19 8.15 -4.94
CA HIS A 173 12.37 8.85 -5.43
C HIS A 173 12.31 10.40 -5.37
N GLN A 174 12.53 11.00 -4.21
CA GLN A 174 12.96 12.39 -4.08
C GLN A 174 14.42 12.44 -3.65
N GLU A 175 15.14 13.26 -4.39
CA GLU A 175 16.59 13.36 -4.45
C GLU A 175 17.24 13.70 -3.11
N SER A 176 18.53 13.37 -2.99
CA SER A 176 19.50 13.92 -2.01
C SER A 176 19.66 13.32 -0.61
N PHE A 177 19.33 12.05 -0.34
CA PHE A 177 19.83 11.40 0.90
C PHE A 177 20.40 10.01 0.65
N VAL A 178 21.72 9.99 0.39
CA VAL A 178 22.64 8.83 0.30
C VAL A 178 22.03 7.65 -0.48
N LYS A 179 22.47 7.50 -1.73
CA LYS A 179 22.22 6.36 -2.61
C LYS A 179 22.57 5.06 -1.87
N ARG A 180 21.60 4.46 -1.18
CA ARG A 180 21.73 3.12 -0.58
C ARG A 180 21.00 2.16 -1.49
N TYR A 181 21.78 1.30 -2.15
CA TYR A 181 21.32 0.12 -2.88
C TYR A 181 20.46 -0.77 -1.95
N CYS A 182 19.89 -1.88 -2.44
CA CYS A 182 19.39 -2.94 -1.54
C CYS A 182 20.55 -3.65 -0.81
N SER A 183 21.49 -2.88 -0.26
CA SER A 183 22.60 -3.26 0.62
C SER A 183 22.78 -2.17 1.67
N TYR A 184 22.95 -2.56 2.94
CA TYR A 184 23.55 -1.71 3.95
C TYR A 184 25.01 -2.14 4.15
N TYR A 185 25.88 -1.15 4.37
CA TYR A 185 27.15 -1.33 5.08
C TYR A 185 26.86 -1.32 6.58
#